data_AF-A0A6A2YV38-F1
#
_entry.id   AF-A0A6A2YV38-F1
#
_cell.length_a   1.000
_cell.length_b   1.000
_cell.length_c   1.000
_cell.angle_alpha   90.00
_cell.angle_beta   90.00
_cell.angle_gamma   90.00
#
_symmetry.space_group_name_H-M   'P 1'
#
loop_
_entity.id
_entity.type
_entity.pdbx_description
1 polymer ?
#
loop_
_entity_poly.entity_id
_entity_poly.type
_entity_poly.pdbx_seq_one_letter_code
_entity_poly.pdbx_strand_id
1 'polypeptide(L)'
;MKSTSASVFLLFVLFGLANAANNAVLDRNGEEVVTGVPYYVVSGIWGAGGGGLAIGREKGRPCPEIVVQRQSDMDYGNPVIFSNADHNDDVVRVSSDVNLKFTGPRDRLCQTTTVWKVQHGEDSTGQRFLELGGEEGNPGCDTEELV
;
A
#
# COMPACT_ATOMS: atom_id res chain seq x y z
N MET A 1 -39.77 -49.11 -35.69
CA MET A 1 -39.12 -48.58 -34.46
C MET A 1 -38.33 -47.34 -34.84
N LYS A 2 -38.77 -46.15 -34.42
CA LYS A 2 -38.05 -44.88 -34.64
C LYS A 2 -37.18 -44.64 -33.39
N SER A 3 -35.87 -44.74 -33.54
CA SER A 3 -34.93 -44.44 -32.46
C SER A 3 -34.57 -42.96 -32.52
N THR A 4 -35.13 -42.17 -31.61
CA THR A 4 -34.77 -40.76 -31.43
C THR A 4 -33.53 -40.71 -30.56
N SER A 5 -32.39 -40.29 -31.11
CA SER A 5 -31.16 -40.08 -30.36
C SER A 5 -31.20 -38.69 -29.73
N ALA A 6 -31.17 -38.62 -28.40
CA ALA A 6 -31.02 -37.37 -27.65
C ALA A 6 -29.53 -37.09 -27.49
N SER A 7 -29.05 -36.01 -28.12
CA SER A 7 -27.67 -35.53 -27.99
C SER A 7 -27.55 -34.62 -26.78
N VAL A 8 -26.77 -35.01 -25.77
CA VAL A 8 -26.51 -34.23 -24.57
C VAL A 8 -25.33 -33.29 -24.87
N PHE A 9 -25.62 -32.00 -25.04
CA PHE A 9 -24.58 -30.97 -25.12
C PHE A 9 -24.08 -30.65 -23.71
N LEU A 10 -22.87 -31.10 -23.40
CA LEU A 10 -22.20 -30.83 -22.13
C LEU A 10 -21.46 -29.49 -22.23
N LEU A 11 -22.12 -28.41 -21.80
CA LEU A 11 -21.52 -27.09 -21.65
C LEU A 11 -20.54 -27.10 -20.47
N PHE A 12 -19.25 -27.33 -20.73
CA PHE A 12 -18.21 -26.98 -19.79
C PHE A 12 -18.07 -25.46 -19.77
N VAL A 13 -18.79 -24.81 -18.84
CA VAL A 13 -18.48 -23.43 -18.46
C VAL A 13 -17.14 -23.48 -17.73
N LEU A 14 -16.07 -23.13 -18.45
CA LEU A 14 -14.77 -22.84 -17.87
C LEU A 14 -14.93 -21.58 -16.99
N PHE A 15 -15.35 -21.76 -15.75
CA PHE A 15 -15.08 -20.77 -14.72
C PHE A 15 -13.57 -20.76 -14.54
N GLY A 16 -12.91 -19.76 -15.13
CA GLY A 16 -11.51 -19.49 -14.84
C GLY A 16 -11.36 -19.29 -13.35
N LEU A 17 -10.67 -20.22 -12.69
CA LEU A 17 -10.15 -20.01 -11.35
C LEU A 17 -9.07 -18.93 -11.49
N ALA A 18 -9.45 -17.66 -11.42
CA ALA A 18 -8.50 -16.58 -11.23
C ALA A 18 -7.88 -16.79 -9.85
N ASN A 19 -6.64 -17.28 -9.82
CA ASN A 19 -5.83 -17.31 -8.60
C ASN A 19 -5.68 -15.86 -8.13
N ALA A 20 -6.48 -15.45 -7.14
CA ALA A 20 -6.48 -14.09 -6.62
C ALA A 20 -5.12 -13.64 -6.04
N ALA A 21 -4.20 -14.58 -5.81
CA ALA A 21 -2.91 -14.36 -5.16
C ALA A 21 -1.84 -13.67 -6.03
N ASN A 22 -2.07 -13.45 -7.33
CA ASN A 22 -1.04 -12.88 -8.24
C ASN A 22 -1.51 -11.67 -9.06
N ASN A 23 -2.63 -11.03 -8.69
CA ASN A 23 -3.09 -9.85 -9.42
C ASN A 23 -2.17 -8.66 -9.13
N ALA A 24 -1.75 -7.93 -10.16
CA ALA A 24 -1.01 -6.69 -9.99
C ALA A 24 -1.92 -5.61 -9.38
N VAL A 25 -1.34 -4.76 -8.52
CA VAL A 25 -1.97 -3.48 -8.17
C VAL A 25 -1.87 -2.58 -9.39
N LEU A 26 -2.98 -1.94 -9.74
CA LEU A 26 -3.03 -1.01 -10.87
C LEU A 26 -3.10 0.43 -10.37
N ASP A 27 -2.42 1.32 -11.08
CA ASP A 27 -2.49 2.75 -10.85
C ASP A 27 -3.78 3.37 -11.44
N ARG A 28 -3.87 4.69 -11.37
CA ARG A 28 -5.05 5.44 -11.89
C ARG A 28 -5.20 5.32 -13.41
N ASN A 29 -4.13 5.03 -14.13
CA ASN A 29 -4.11 4.85 -15.58
C ASN A 29 -4.42 3.40 -15.98
N GLY A 30 -4.52 2.49 -15.01
CA GLY A 30 -4.72 1.05 -15.25
C GLY A 30 -3.42 0.32 -15.56
N GLU A 31 -2.27 0.96 -15.32
CA GLU A 31 -0.93 0.38 -15.49
C GLU A 31 -0.49 -0.29 -14.19
N GLU A 32 0.37 -1.30 -14.28
CA GLU A 32 0.87 -2.00 -13.09
C GLU A 32 1.74 -1.06 -12.24
N VAL A 33 1.52 -1.10 -10.92
CA VAL A 33 2.41 -0.42 -9.97
C VAL A 33 3.71 -1.21 -9.87
N VAL A 34 4.81 -0.57 -10.24
CA VAL A 34 6.15 -1.17 -10.18
C VAL A 34 6.95 -0.62 -9.00
N THR A 35 7.85 -1.44 -8.47
CA THR A 35 8.71 -1.07 -7.34
C THR A 35 9.78 -0.05 -7.74
N GLY A 36 10.34 0.66 -6.76
CA GLY A 36 11.51 1.52 -6.97
C GLY A 36 11.25 2.88 -7.64
N VAL A 37 10.04 3.15 -8.12
CA VAL A 37 9.66 4.44 -8.73
C VAL A 37 8.63 5.20 -7.87
N PRO A 38 8.58 6.54 -7.96
CA PRO A 38 7.69 7.34 -7.11
C PRO A 38 6.24 7.35 -7.60
N TYR A 39 5.30 7.15 -6.68
CA TYR A 39 3.86 7.32 -6.87
C TYR A 39 3.28 8.29 -5.85
N TYR A 40 2.19 8.98 -6.20
CA TYR A 40 1.35 9.66 -5.21
C TYR A 40 0.21 8.75 -4.78
N VAL A 41 0.06 8.57 -3.48
CA VAL A 41 -1.08 7.83 -2.90
C VAL A 41 -2.13 8.86 -2.48
N VAL A 42 -3.26 8.86 -3.18
CA VAL A 42 -4.31 9.89 -3.07
C VAL A 42 -5.66 9.25 -2.75
N SER A 43 -6.55 10.03 -2.14
CA SER A 43 -7.93 9.60 -1.92
C SER A 43 -8.60 9.20 -3.24
N GLY A 44 -9.27 8.04 -3.25
CA GLY A 44 -10.08 7.63 -4.40
C GLY A 44 -11.38 8.44 -4.55
N ILE A 45 -11.75 9.22 -3.53
CA ILE A 45 -12.95 10.07 -3.52
C ILE A 45 -12.52 11.53 -3.73
N TRP A 46 -13.08 12.13 -4.78
CA TRP A 46 -12.81 13.50 -5.18
C TRP A 46 -13.51 14.50 -4.24
N GLY A 47 -12.92 15.69 -4.07
CA GLY A 47 -13.46 16.75 -3.20
C GLY A 47 -13.28 16.46 -1.72
N ALA A 48 -14.38 16.15 -1.02
CA ALA A 48 -14.39 16.01 0.44
C ALA A 48 -13.64 14.78 0.98
N GLY A 49 -13.11 13.92 0.10
CA GLY A 49 -12.35 12.72 0.47
C GLY A 49 -10.90 13.00 0.90
N GLY A 50 -10.43 14.24 0.79
CA GLY A 50 -9.07 14.64 1.12
C GLY A 50 -8.06 14.44 -0.02
N GLY A 51 -6.82 14.79 0.25
CA GLY A 51 -5.69 14.73 -0.68
C GLY A 51 -4.85 13.47 -0.55
N GLY A 52 -3.58 13.64 -0.88
CA GLY A 52 -2.58 12.59 -0.80
C GLY A 52 -1.93 12.43 0.57
N LEU A 53 -1.18 11.33 0.70
CA LEU A 53 -0.40 11.03 1.89
C LEU A 53 0.87 11.90 1.92
N ALA A 54 1.20 12.39 3.10
CA ALA A 54 2.30 13.31 3.31
C ALA A 54 3.01 13.08 4.64
N ILE A 55 4.21 13.66 4.76
CA ILE A 55 4.93 13.75 6.02
C ILE A 55 4.24 14.77 6.92
N GLY A 56 3.82 14.32 8.10
CA GLY A 56 3.19 15.12 9.14
C GLY A 56 3.89 14.99 10.48
N ARG A 57 3.38 15.72 11.47
CA ARG A 57 3.94 15.73 12.83
C ARG A 57 2.81 15.68 13.84
N GLU A 58 3.06 14.91 14.89
CA GLU A 58 2.17 14.87 16.03
C GLU A 58 2.36 16.12 16.90
N LYS A 59 1.28 16.60 17.49
CA LYS A 59 1.33 17.77 18.37
C LYS A 59 2.10 17.43 19.65
N GLY A 60 3.19 18.13 19.90
CA GLY A 60 4.04 17.91 21.08
C GLY A 60 5.10 16.83 20.90
N ARG A 61 5.08 16.10 19.78
CA ARG A 61 6.10 15.11 19.41
C ARG A 61 6.46 15.25 17.93
N PRO A 62 7.39 16.17 17.60
CA PRO A 62 7.70 16.49 16.20
C PRO A 62 8.50 15.41 15.47
N CYS A 63 9.19 14.53 16.21
CA CYS A 63 9.96 13.41 15.68
C CYS A 63 9.72 12.13 16.52
N PRO A 64 9.83 10.94 15.90
CA PRO A 64 9.76 10.74 14.44
C PRO A 64 8.44 11.29 13.85
N GLU A 65 8.49 11.65 12.58
CA GLU A 65 7.31 12.15 11.86
C GLU A 65 6.29 11.03 11.63
N ILE A 66 5.05 11.43 11.38
CA ILE A 66 3.94 10.52 11.12
C ILE A 66 3.45 10.65 9.67
N VAL A 67 2.76 9.62 9.18
CA VAL A 67 2.06 9.68 7.89
C VAL A 67 0.70 10.33 8.12
N VAL A 68 0.38 11.38 7.35
CA VAL A 68 -0.91 12.07 7.41
C VAL A 68 -1.53 12.15 6.04
N GLN A 69 -2.86 12.29 5.99
CA GLN A 69 -3.57 12.64 4.75
C GLN A 69 -3.72 14.16 4.66
N ARG A 70 -3.46 14.74 3.49
CA ARG A 70 -3.75 16.15 3.20
C ARG A 70 -5.26 16.39 3.15
N GLN A 71 -5.69 17.61 3.48
CA GLN A 71 -7.11 17.96 3.52
C GLN A 71 -7.70 18.28 2.16
N SER A 72 -6.91 18.84 1.24
CA SER A 72 -7.35 19.21 -0.10
C SER A 72 -6.99 18.14 -1.11
N ASP A 73 -7.95 17.73 -1.93
CA ASP A 73 -7.76 16.85 -3.08
C ASP A 73 -6.81 17.41 -4.17
N MET A 74 -6.54 18.72 -4.12
CA MET A 74 -5.54 19.39 -4.97
C MET A 74 -4.11 19.24 -4.45
N ASP A 75 -3.92 18.75 -3.22
CA ASP A 75 -2.60 18.49 -2.62
C ASP A 75 -2.31 17.00 -2.64
N TYR A 76 -1.45 16.57 -3.56
CA TYR A 76 -1.03 15.18 -3.72
C TYR A 76 -0.07 14.70 -2.62
N GLY A 77 0.40 15.59 -1.74
CA GLY A 77 1.29 15.23 -0.65
C GLY A 77 2.70 14.90 -1.12
N ASN A 78 3.30 13.88 -0.49
CA ASN A 78 4.66 13.45 -0.77
C ASN A 78 4.65 12.16 -1.59
N PRO A 79 5.52 12.03 -2.60
CA PRO A 79 5.64 10.80 -3.36
C PRO A 79 6.18 9.66 -2.49
N VAL A 80 5.72 8.45 -2.78
CA VAL A 80 6.05 7.20 -2.09
C VAL A 80 6.69 6.22 -3.06
N ILE A 81 7.71 5.50 -2.62
CA ILE A 81 8.28 4.36 -3.35
C ILE A 81 7.80 3.09 -2.66
N PHE A 82 7.29 2.15 -3.47
CA PHE A 82 6.98 0.79 -3.05
C PHE A 82 8.21 -0.11 -3.26
N SER A 83 8.43 -1.02 -2.32
CA SER A 83 9.40 -2.09 -2.44
C SER A 83 8.77 -3.38 -1.95
N ASN A 84 8.79 -4.43 -2.75
CA ASN A 84 8.27 -5.73 -2.35
C ASN A 84 9.13 -6.35 -1.25
N ALA A 85 8.50 -7.07 -0.31
CA ALA A 85 9.22 -7.88 0.66
C ALA A 85 9.97 -9.04 -0.02
N ASP A 86 9.37 -9.63 -1.06
CA ASP A 86 10.05 -10.54 -1.99
C ASP A 86 10.69 -9.72 -3.13
N HIS A 87 12.02 -9.69 -3.17
CA HIS A 87 12.77 -8.92 -4.16
C HIS A 87 12.82 -9.56 -5.56
N ASN A 88 12.16 -10.71 -5.78
CA ASN A 88 12.17 -11.40 -7.08
C ASN A 88 11.09 -10.91 -8.05
N ASP A 89 10.11 -10.13 -7.59
CA ASP A 89 9.08 -9.49 -8.43
C ASP A 89 9.25 -7.97 -8.36
N ASP A 90 9.23 -7.32 -9.52
CA ASP A 90 9.30 -5.86 -9.63
C ASP A 90 7.91 -5.21 -9.69
N VAL A 91 6.84 -6.01 -9.79
CA VAL A 91 5.44 -5.57 -9.75
C VAL A 91 4.87 -5.72 -8.35
N VAL A 92 4.15 -4.70 -7.87
CA VAL A 92 3.41 -4.78 -6.59
C VAL A 92 2.16 -5.62 -6.79
N ARG A 93 2.00 -6.69 -6.00
CA ARG A 93 0.85 -7.60 -6.08
C ARG A 93 -0.18 -7.29 -5.01
N VAL A 94 -1.44 -7.60 -5.29
CA VAL A 94 -2.51 -7.54 -4.31
C VAL A 94 -2.23 -8.57 -3.22
N SER A 95 -2.38 -8.17 -1.95
CA SER A 95 -2.16 -9.01 -0.77
C SER A 95 -0.73 -9.55 -0.61
N SER A 96 0.28 -8.87 -1.19
CA SER A 96 1.69 -9.11 -0.89
C SER A 96 2.24 -8.07 0.08
N ASP A 97 3.19 -8.46 0.92
CA ASP A 97 3.87 -7.56 1.83
C ASP A 97 4.78 -6.58 1.07
N VAL A 98 4.70 -5.31 1.45
CA VAL A 98 5.47 -4.22 0.84
C VAL A 98 6.00 -3.28 1.90
N ASN A 99 7.16 -2.70 1.62
CA ASN A 99 7.70 -1.55 2.32
C ASN A 99 7.33 -0.28 1.55
N LEU A 100 6.95 0.77 2.28
CA LEU A 100 6.67 2.10 1.73
C LEU A 100 7.65 3.10 2.32
N LYS A 101 8.16 4.00 1.48
CA LYS A 101 8.96 5.13 1.94
C LYS A 101 8.63 6.42 1.21
N PHE A 102 8.58 7.53 1.94
CA PHE A 102 8.50 8.83 1.29
C PHE A 102 9.81 9.18 0.59
N THR A 103 9.70 9.87 -0.55
CA THR A 103 10.84 10.43 -1.29
C THR A 103 10.65 11.93 -1.54
N GLY A 104 11.72 12.58 -1.99
CA GLY A 104 11.76 14.02 -2.22
C GLY A 104 12.23 14.86 -1.01
N PRO A 105 12.05 16.19 -1.07
CA PRO A 105 12.53 17.09 -0.04
C PRO A 105 11.87 16.82 1.31
N ARG A 106 12.70 16.67 2.35
CA ARG A 106 12.27 16.54 3.74
C ARG A 106 13.06 17.51 4.60
N ASP A 107 12.38 18.03 5.61
CA ASP A 107 12.99 18.83 6.67
C ASP A 107 14.05 18.01 7.42
N ARG A 108 15.19 18.62 7.73
CA ARG A 108 16.31 17.96 8.42
C ARG A 108 16.13 17.86 9.93
N LEU A 109 15.01 18.33 10.48
CA LEU A 109 14.71 18.27 11.92
C LEU A 109 14.80 16.85 12.48
N CYS A 110 14.25 15.86 11.76
CA CYS A 110 14.25 14.47 12.17
C CYS A 110 15.31 13.69 11.37
N GLN A 111 16.15 12.89 12.04
CA GLN A 111 17.23 12.11 11.42
C GLN A 111 16.84 10.63 11.17
N THR A 112 15.56 10.31 11.23
CA THR A 112 15.06 8.96 10.94
C THR A 112 14.96 8.69 9.44
N THR A 113 14.87 7.41 9.06
CA THR A 113 14.51 7.00 7.70
C THR A 113 13.10 7.49 7.35
N THR A 114 12.76 7.49 6.07
CA THR A 114 11.40 7.79 5.58
C THR A 114 10.57 6.53 5.34
N VAL A 115 11.07 5.36 5.77
CA VAL A 115 10.34 4.09 5.70
C VAL A 115 9.25 4.07 6.77
N TRP A 116 8.08 3.60 6.39
CA TRP A 116 6.89 3.58 7.24
C TRP A 116 6.92 2.36 8.16
N LYS A 117 6.41 2.54 9.38
CA LYS A 117 6.13 1.48 10.34
C LYS A 117 4.88 1.81 11.14
N VAL A 118 4.28 0.81 11.76
CA VAL A 118 3.19 1.01 12.72
C VAL A 118 3.78 1.41 14.07
N GLN A 119 3.18 2.37 14.76
CA GLN A 119 3.59 2.71 16.13
C GLN A 119 3.33 1.54 17.09
N HIS A 120 4.27 1.35 18.02
CA HIS A 120 4.16 0.29 19.02
C HIS A 120 3.10 0.62 20.09
N GLY A 121 2.91 1.90 20.42
CA GLY A 121 1.90 2.35 21.37
C GLY A 121 0.59 2.69 20.68
N GLU A 122 -0.52 2.45 21.39
CA GLU A 122 -1.82 3.01 21.03
C GLU A 122 -1.96 4.41 21.62
N ASP A 123 -2.66 5.27 20.90
CA ASP A 123 -3.06 6.57 21.39
C ASP A 123 -4.19 6.45 22.42
N SER A 124 -4.65 7.58 22.96
CA SER A 124 -5.75 7.62 23.93
C SER A 124 -7.08 7.05 23.41
N THR A 125 -7.20 6.82 22.10
CA THR A 125 -8.38 6.25 21.45
C THR A 125 -8.21 4.78 21.07
N GLY A 126 -7.08 4.15 21.42
CA GLY A 126 -6.77 2.77 21.05
C GLY A 126 -6.27 2.62 19.61
N GLN A 127 -5.89 3.72 18.95
CA GLN A 127 -5.42 3.70 17.56
C GLN A 127 -3.90 3.69 17.49
N ARG A 128 -3.35 3.00 16.48
CA ARG A 128 -1.93 3.05 16.14
C ARG A 128 -1.75 3.88 14.88
N PHE A 129 -0.82 4.82 14.91
CA PHE A 129 -0.48 5.63 13.74
C PHE A 129 0.62 4.98 12.90
N LEU A 130 0.69 5.37 11.64
CA LEU A 130 1.85 5.15 10.80
C LEU A 130 2.90 6.21 11.08
N GLU A 131 4.12 5.78 11.33
CA GLU A 131 5.26 6.59 11.72
C GLU A 131 6.46 6.30 10.83
N LEU A 132 7.34 7.30 10.67
CA LEU A 132 8.58 7.15 9.93
C LEU A 132 9.71 6.60 10.81
N GLY A 133 10.76 6.06 10.20
CA GLY A 133 11.86 5.46 10.93
C GLY A 133 11.73 3.94 11.07
N GLY A 134 11.06 3.30 10.11
CA GLY A 134 11.18 1.86 9.87
C GLY A 134 12.47 1.50 9.13
N GLU A 135 12.64 0.22 8.83
CA GLU A 135 13.74 -0.31 8.04
C GLU A 135 13.17 -1.05 6.83
N GLU A 136 13.90 -1.03 5.71
CA GLU A 136 13.48 -1.71 4.48
C GLU A 136 14.04 -3.15 4.48
N GLY A 137 13.20 -4.14 4.23
CA GLY A 137 13.56 -5.57 4.28
C GLY A 137 13.20 -6.23 5.63
N ASN A 138 13.56 -7.52 5.77
CA ASN A 138 13.25 -8.37 6.93
C ASN A 138 11.75 -8.59 7.23
N PRO A 139 10.94 -9.11 6.29
CA PRO A 139 9.58 -9.54 6.60
C PRO A 139 9.62 -10.64 7.68
N GLY A 140 9.29 -10.29 8.92
CA GLY A 140 9.36 -11.20 10.06
C GLY A 140 8.79 -10.59 11.35
N CYS A 141 8.64 -11.42 12.38
CA CYS A 141 8.04 -10.99 13.66
C CYS A 141 8.79 -9.83 14.33
N ASP A 142 10.09 -9.67 14.07
CA ASP A 142 10.89 -8.55 14.61
C ASP A 142 10.45 -7.16 14.08
N THR A 143 9.66 -7.13 12.99
CA THR A 143 9.01 -5.92 12.44
C THR A 143 7.54 -5.77 12.81
N GLU A 144 6.94 -6.76 13.48
CA GLU A 144 5.52 -6.78 13.92
C GLU A 144 5.37 -6.75 15.45
N GLU A 145 6.37 -7.20 16.20
CA GLU A 145 6.34 -7.26 17.66
C GLU A 145 7.77 -7.26 18.22
N LEU A 146 8.11 -6.27 19.04
CA LEU A 146 9.21 -6.42 20.00
C LEU A 146 8.66 -6.06 21.39
N VAL A 147 8.69 -7.11 22.22
CA VAL A 147 8.43 -7.26 23.66
C VAL A 147 8.54 -5.99 24.50
#